data_AF-A0A2G6EIR4-F1
#
_entry.id   AF-A0A2G6EIR4-F1
#
_cell.length_a   1.000
_cell.length_b   1.000
_cell.length_c   1.000
_cell.angle_alpha   90.00
_cell.angle_beta   90.00
_cell.angle_gamma   90.00
#
_symmetry.space_group_name_H-M   'P 1'
#
loop_
_entity.id
_entity.type
_entity.pdbx_description
1 polymer ?
#
loop_
_entity_poly.entity_id
_entity_poly.type
_entity_poly.pdbx_seq_one_letter_code
_entity_poly.pdbx_strand_id
1 'polypeptide(L)'
;MHPYLEHSFSAYKIVTEVSKSMKIDEAPAASVVNGNAQKIINKCVQIIEENYEGKKIKELLKYYIAHSFFEDYDLENYESYDDDYIN
;
A
#
# COMPACT_ATOMS: atom_id res chain seq x y z
N MET A 1 -18.39 -1.79 10.52
CA MET A 1 -17.15 -2.47 10.07
C MET A 1 -16.03 -1.45 10.22
N HIS A 2 -14.91 -1.77 10.87
CA HIS A 2 -13.86 -0.78 11.16
C HIS A 2 -13.17 -0.37 9.85
N PRO A 3 -13.19 0.91 9.45
CA PRO A 3 -12.63 1.32 8.16
C PRO A 3 -11.14 0.96 8.04
N TYR A 4 -10.37 1.01 9.12
CA TYR A 4 -8.96 0.58 9.12
C TYR A 4 -8.75 -0.87 8.65
N LEU A 5 -9.64 -1.79 9.05
CA LEU A 5 -9.58 -3.20 8.66
C LEU A 5 -9.94 -3.40 7.19
N GLU A 6 -10.77 -2.51 6.63
CA GLU A 6 -11.15 -2.54 5.21
C GLU A 6 -10.00 -2.09 4.30
N HIS A 7 -9.20 -1.11 4.73
CA HIS A 7 -8.11 -0.57 3.92
C HIS A 7 -6.88 -1.49 3.90
N SER A 8 -6.54 -2.13 5.02
CA SER A 8 -5.46 -3.12 5.05
C SER A 8 -5.78 -4.34 4.18
N PHE A 9 -7.03 -4.82 4.22
CA PHE A 9 -7.49 -5.90 3.35
C PHE A 9 -7.50 -5.50 1.87
N SER A 10 -7.93 -4.27 1.57
CA SER A 10 -7.89 -3.73 0.21
C SER A 10 -6.46 -3.65 -0.33
N ALA A 11 -5.52 -3.14 0.47
CA ALA A 11 -4.10 -3.09 0.13
C ALA A 11 -3.52 -4.49 -0.15
N TYR A 12 -3.83 -5.46 0.71
CA TYR A 12 -3.41 -6.86 0.51
C TYR A 12 -3.94 -7.45 -0.80
N LYS A 13 -5.21 -7.16 -1.12
CA LYS A 13 -5.83 -7.61 -2.38
C LYS A 13 -5.13 -6.99 -3.59
N ILE A 14 -4.84 -5.69 -3.56
CA ILE A 14 -4.10 -4.99 -4.63
C ILE A 14 -2.73 -5.64 -4.83
N VAL A 15 -1.96 -5.87 -3.76
CA VAL A 15 -0.63 -6.51 -3.83
C VAL A 15 -0.71 -7.90 -4.46
N THR A 16 -1.71 -8.70 -4.05
CA THR A 16 -1.93 -10.04 -4.58
C THR A 16 -2.27 -10.01 -6.08
N GLU A 17 -3.16 -9.13 -6.50
CA GLU A 17 -3.57 -9.00 -7.90
C GLU A 17 -2.43 -8.49 -8.79
N VAL A 18 -1.66 -7.51 -8.30
CA VAL A 18 -0.48 -6.99 -9.00
C VAL A 18 0.57 -8.08 -9.15
N SER A 19 0.92 -8.79 -8.08
CA SER A 19 1.94 -9.86 -8.13
C SER A 19 1.54 -10.95 -9.14
N LYS A 20 0.27 -11.36 -9.14
CA LYS A 20 -0.29 -12.28 -10.14
C LYS A 20 -0.18 -11.73 -11.56
N SER A 21 -0.54 -10.46 -11.78
CA SER A 21 -0.46 -9.83 -13.10
C SER A 21 0.97 -9.76 -13.65
N MET A 22 1.94 -9.64 -12.75
CA MET A 22 3.37 -9.59 -13.07
C MET A 22 4.02 -10.98 -13.12
N LYS A 23 3.26 -12.06 -12.87
CA LYS A 23 3.73 -13.44 -12.77
C LYS A 23 4.84 -13.63 -11.73
N ILE A 24 4.73 -12.92 -10.61
CA ILE A 24 5.61 -13.06 -9.46
C ILE A 24 4.88 -13.89 -8.41
N ASP A 25 5.39 -15.09 -8.14
CA ASP A 25 4.83 -16.05 -7.17
C ASP A 25 5.66 -16.09 -5.87
N GLU A 26 6.13 -14.92 -5.48
CA GLU A 26 7.00 -14.74 -4.32
C GLU A 26 6.20 -14.04 -3.21
N ALA A 27 6.40 -14.47 -1.96
CA ALA A 27 5.90 -13.72 -0.82
C ALA A 27 6.56 -12.31 -0.78
N PRO A 28 5.93 -11.30 -0.17
CA PRO A 28 6.47 -9.94 -0.11
C PRO A 28 7.92 -9.85 0.41
N ALA A 29 8.25 -10.57 1.49
CA ALA A 29 9.62 -10.62 2.02
C ALA A 29 10.62 -11.21 1.02
N ALA A 30 10.25 -12.27 0.29
CA ALA A 30 11.07 -12.84 -0.76
C ALA A 30 11.24 -11.86 -1.95
N SER A 31 10.18 -11.14 -2.29
CA SER A 31 10.21 -10.09 -3.33
C SER A 31 11.19 -8.96 -2.97
N VAL A 32 11.40 -8.66 -1.68
CA VAL A 32 12.43 -7.70 -1.25
C VAL A 32 13.81 -8.25 -1.55
N VAL A 33 14.11 -9.48 -1.10
CA VAL A 33 15.40 -10.14 -1.31
C VAL A 33 15.74 -10.28 -2.80
N ASN A 34 14.73 -10.58 -3.63
CA ASN A 34 14.89 -10.77 -5.07
C ASN A 34 14.84 -9.47 -5.89
N GLY A 35 14.69 -8.30 -5.25
CA GLY A 35 14.65 -7.00 -5.93
C GLY A 35 13.37 -6.73 -6.74
N ASN A 36 12.30 -7.46 -6.46
CA ASN A 36 10.99 -7.32 -7.09
C ASN A 36 10.06 -6.36 -6.35
N ALA A 37 10.27 -6.13 -5.05
CA ALA A 37 9.39 -5.34 -4.19
C ALA A 37 9.08 -3.95 -4.76
N GLN A 38 10.10 -3.18 -5.15
CA GLN A 38 9.88 -1.83 -5.68
C GLN A 38 9.03 -1.82 -6.96
N LYS A 39 9.18 -2.82 -7.83
CA LYS A 39 8.40 -2.93 -9.06
C LYS A 39 6.93 -3.21 -8.74
N ILE A 40 6.67 -4.10 -7.78
CA ILE A 40 5.32 -4.42 -7.32
C ILE A 40 4.68 -3.18 -6.68
N ILE A 41 5.39 -2.51 -5.77
CA ILE A 41 4.91 -1.29 -5.10
C ILE A 41 4.56 -0.20 -6.12
N ASN A 42 5.45 0.08 -7.08
CA ASN A 42 5.20 1.10 -8.10
C ASN A 42 3.95 0.78 -8.92
N LYS A 43 3.73 -0.49 -9.27
CA LYS A 43 2.54 -0.89 -10.01
C LYS A 43 1.27 -0.78 -9.17
N CYS A 44 1.34 -1.10 -7.88
CA CYS A 44 0.25 -0.89 -6.94
C CYS A 44 -0.10 0.60 -6.80
N VAL A 45 0.91 1.47 -6.68
CA VAL A 45 0.72 2.93 -6.59
C VAL A 45 0.01 3.46 -7.84
N GLN A 46 0.40 3.01 -9.03
CA GLN A 46 -0.28 3.39 -10.27
C GLN A 46 -1.78 3.02 -10.23
N ILE A 47 -2.11 1.81 -9.81
CA ILE A 47 -3.51 1.36 -9.68
C ILE A 47 -4.27 2.23 -8.67
N ILE A 48 -3.67 2.54 -7.52
CA ILE A 48 -4.27 3.41 -6.50
C ILE A 48 -4.56 4.79 -7.08
N GLU A 49 -3.60 5.37 -7.82
CA GLU A 49 -3.77 6.70 -8.40
C GLU A 49 -4.87 6.75 -9.46
N GLU A 50 -5.00 5.70 -10.27
CA GLU A 50 -5.96 5.60 -11.37
C GLU A 50 -7.39 5.25 -10.92
N ASN A 51 -7.55 4.45 -9.86
CA ASN A 51 -8.84 3.80 -9.55
C ASN A 51 -9.49 4.25 -8.23
N TYR A 52 -8.78 4.98 -7.38
CA TYR A 52 -9.30 5.42 -6.08
C TYR A 52 -9.44 6.94 -6.05
N GLU A 53 -10.46 7.42 -5.36
CA GLU A 53 -10.66 8.85 -5.10
C GLU A 53 -10.36 9.19 -3.65
N GLY A 54 -9.97 10.44 -3.40
CA GLY A 54 -9.66 10.93 -2.06
C GLY A 54 -8.20 10.71 -1.66
N LYS A 55 -7.51 11.81 -1.37
CA LYS A 55 -6.09 11.84 -0.97
C LYS A 55 -5.81 10.91 0.21
N LYS A 56 -6.62 10.98 1.26
CA LYS A 56 -6.46 10.19 2.49
C LYS A 56 -6.55 8.68 2.25
N ILE A 57 -7.48 8.24 1.40
CA ILE A 57 -7.65 6.83 1.07
C ILE A 57 -6.44 6.33 0.27
N LYS A 58 -5.99 7.12 -0.72
CA LYS A 58 -4.79 6.79 -1.52
C LYS A 58 -3.56 6.65 -0.63
N GLU A 59 -3.31 7.59 0.26
CA GLU A 59 -2.16 7.57 1.18
C GLU A 59 -2.22 6.37 2.12
N LEU A 60 -3.39 6.08 2.68
CA LEU A 60 -3.57 4.94 3.58
C LEU A 60 -3.34 3.60 2.86
N LEU A 61 -3.81 3.45 1.62
CA LEU A 61 -3.55 2.26 0.82
C LEU A 61 -2.06 2.12 0.49
N LYS A 62 -1.39 3.20 0.06
CA LYS A 62 0.05 3.18 -0.22
C LYS A 62 0.86 2.77 1.00
N TYR A 63 0.48 3.26 2.18
CA TYR A 63 1.09 2.89 3.44
C TYR A 63 0.97 1.38 3.71
N TYR A 64 -0.24 0.82 3.67
CA TYR A 64 -0.44 -0.61 3.92
C TYR A 64 0.24 -1.50 2.88
N ILE A 65 0.35 -1.03 1.63
CA ILE A 65 1.11 -1.73 0.60
C ILE A 65 2.59 -1.74 0.94
N ALA A 66 3.19 -0.59 1.28
CA ALA A 66 4.60 -0.53 1.67
C ALA A 66 4.89 -1.42 2.90
N HIS A 67 4.01 -1.38 3.89
CA HIS A 67 4.10 -2.19 5.10
C HIS A 67 3.97 -3.70 4.83
N SER A 68 3.38 -4.10 3.70
CA SER A 68 3.35 -5.51 3.30
C SER A 68 4.73 -6.04 2.90
N PHE A 69 5.67 -5.17 2.51
CA PHE A 69 7.02 -5.55 2.08
C PHE A 69 8.09 -5.25 3.14
N PHE A 70 7.89 -4.21 3.93
CA PHE A 70 8.85 -3.73 4.90
C PHE A 70 8.18 -3.65 6.27
N GLU A 71 8.49 -4.61 7.15
CA GLU A 71 7.93 -4.68 8.51
C GLU A 71 8.22 -3.41 9.34
N ASP A 72 9.28 -2.67 8.98
CA ASP A 72 9.72 -1.42 9.63
C ASP A 72 9.39 -0.15 8.81
N TYR A 73 8.31 -0.12 8.03
CA TYR A 73 7.87 1.14 7.40
C TYR A 73 7.32 2.07 8.49
N ASP A 74 8.22 2.86 9.09
CA ASP A 74 7.97 3.70 10.27
C ASP A 74 6.73 4.59 10.12
N LEU A 75 5.80 4.42 11.05
CA LEU A 75 4.62 5.28 11.26
C LEU A 75 5.00 6.74 11.52
N GLU A 76 6.24 7.00 11.94
CA GLU A 76 6.73 8.35 12.26
C GLU A 76 6.94 9.25 11.03
N ASN A 77 7.03 8.68 9.82
CA ASN A 77 7.04 9.45 8.56
C ASN A 77 5.65 9.58 7.91
N TYR A 78 4.62 8.93 8.47
CA TYR A 78 3.25 9.29 8.14
C TYR A 78 2.91 10.53 8.97
N GLU A 79 3.43 11.69 8.55
CA GLU A 79 3.03 12.98 9.12
C GLU A 79 1.51 12.96 9.22
N SER A 80 1.01 12.99 10.46
CA SER A 80 -0.38 13.30 10.72
C SER A 80 -0.61 14.71 10.17
N TYR A 81 -1.02 14.79 8.90
CA TYR A 81 -1.48 16.06 8.35
C TYR A 81 -2.68 16.47 9.18
N ASP A 82 -2.48 17.60 9.83
CA ASP A 82 -3.22 18.16 10.95
C ASP A 82 -4.74 18.01 10.88
N ASP A 83 -5.32 17.89 12.07
CA ASP A 83 -6.72 18.12 12.43
C ASP A 83 -7.19 19.58 12.14
N ASP A 84 -6.71 20.24 11.07
CA ASP A 84 -6.91 21.66 10.80
C ASP A 84 -7.95 21.95 9.70
N TYR A 85 -9.02 21.17 9.62
CA TYR A 85 -10.24 21.58 8.91
C TYR A 85 -11.48 21.48 9.79
N ILE A 86 -11.43 22.14 10.95
CA ILE A 86 -12.60 22.80 11.53
C ILE A 86 -12.36 24.31 11.45
N ASN A 87 -12.79 24.90 10.33
CA ASN A 87 -13.47 26.20 10.27
C ASN A 87 -14.15 26.36 8.92
#